data_AF-A0A954UBZ5-F1
#
_entry.id   AF-A0A954UBZ5-F1
#
_cell.length_a   1.000
_cell.length_b   1.000
_cell.length_c   1.000
_cell.angle_alpha   90.00
_cell.angle_beta   90.00
_cell.angle_gamma   90.00
#
_symmetry.space_group_name_H-M   'P 1'
#
loop_
_entity.id
_entity.type
_entity.pdbx_description
1 polymer ?
#
loop_
_entity_poly.entity_id
_entity_poly.type
_entity_poly.pdbx_seq_one_letter_code
_entity_poly.pdbx_strand_id
1 'polypeptide(L)'
;MSTNKNRPYVVVGSGDLTTSVFKLGDECEGFRYRFNLVRTQQSSGRVSYWLRPKDFHSLLKLLHVLASELAGDGCVDDATRDNLCRIADGIESTLETLDERRSTR
;
A
#
# COMPACT_ATOMS: atom_id res chain seq x y z
N MET A 1 -20.08 16.08 4.08
CA MET A 1 -19.45 16.31 2.77
C MET A 1 -19.46 15.01 1.99
N SER A 2 -20.09 14.98 0.81
CA SER A 2 -20.17 13.76 -0.02
C SER A 2 -18.78 13.41 -0.54
N THR A 3 -18.17 12.33 -0.03
CA THR A 3 -16.97 11.76 -0.61
C THR A 3 -17.33 11.26 -2.01
N ASN A 4 -16.75 11.90 -3.03
CA ASN A 4 -16.95 11.52 -4.43
C ASN A 4 -16.50 10.05 -4.58
N LYS A 5 -17.45 9.11 -4.63
CA LYS A 5 -17.22 7.65 -4.52
C LYS A 5 -16.21 7.06 -5.52
N ASN A 6 -15.82 7.83 -6.53
CA ASN A 6 -14.93 7.39 -7.61
C ASN A 6 -13.52 8.01 -7.56
N ARG A 7 -13.21 8.90 -6.62
CA ARG A 7 -11.85 9.47 -6.52
C ARG A 7 -11.03 8.70 -5.48
N PRO A 8 -9.81 8.26 -5.82
CA PRO A 8 -8.92 7.68 -4.82
C PRO A 8 -8.58 8.73 -3.76
N TYR A 9 -8.56 8.29 -2.51
CA TYR A 9 -8.06 9.02 -1.35
C TYR A 9 -6.54 9.26 -1.51
N VAL A 10 -5.79 8.20 -1.80
CA VAL A 10 -4.36 8.26 -2.10
C VAL A 10 -4.01 7.24 -3.17
N VAL A 11 -2.99 7.53 -3.97
CA VAL A 11 -2.37 6.58 -4.91
C VAL A 11 -0.93 6.41 -4.49
N VAL A 12 -0.52 5.18 -4.17
CA VAL A 12 0.86 4.87 -3.77
C VAL A 12 1.48 3.87 -4.74
N GLY A 13 2.79 3.94 -4.91
CA GLY A 13 3.52 3.17 -5.92
C GLY A 13 4.91 2.75 -5.48
N SER A 14 5.38 1.63 -6.03
CA SER A 14 6.72 1.09 -5.81
C SER A 14 7.13 0.26 -7.02
N GLY A 15 8.18 0.68 -7.72
CA GLY A 15 8.63 0.04 -8.97
C GLY A 15 7.54 0.05 -10.05
N ASP A 16 7.24 -1.14 -10.58
CA ASP A 16 6.15 -1.35 -11.55
C ASP A 16 4.77 -1.50 -10.87
N LEU A 17 4.65 -1.42 -9.53
CA LEU A 17 3.40 -1.65 -8.81
C LEU A 17 2.77 -0.34 -8.34
N THR A 18 1.44 -0.29 -8.40
CA THR A 18 0.64 0.85 -7.94
C THR A 18 -0.62 0.35 -7.26
N THR A 19 -1.08 1.07 -6.24
CA THR A 19 -2.37 0.87 -5.60
C THR A 19 -3.09 2.19 -5.43
N SER A 20 -4.38 2.19 -5.74
CA SER A 20 -5.30 3.29 -5.48
C SER A 20 -6.15 2.94 -4.27
N VAL A 21 -6.06 3.76 -3.23
CA VAL A 21 -6.83 3.58 -1.99
C VAL A 21 -8.07 4.46 -2.08
N PHE A 22 -9.22 3.89 -1.75
CA PHE A 22 -10.51 4.54 -1.70
C PHE A 22 -10.99 4.52 -0.26
N LYS A 23 -11.30 5.72 0.27
CA LYS A 23 -11.91 5.90 1.59
C LYS A 23 -13.40 6.12 1.39
N LEU A 24 -14.19 5.21 1.95
CA LEU A 24 -15.65 5.18 1.86
C LEU A 24 -16.24 5.41 3.26
N GLY A 25 -17.48 5.89 3.32
CA GLY A 25 -18.15 6.21 4.58
C GLY A 25 -17.81 7.62 5.08
N ASP A 26 -18.19 7.89 6.33
CA ASP A 26 -18.03 9.18 7.00
C ASP A 26 -17.87 8.97 8.52
N GLU A 27 -17.79 10.08 9.27
CA GLU A 27 -17.63 10.09 10.73
C GLU A 27 -18.84 9.49 11.48
N CYS A 28 -20.02 9.43 10.84
CA CYS A 28 -21.24 8.90 11.45
C CYS A 28 -21.35 7.38 11.28
N GLU A 29 -21.04 6.87 10.08
CA GLU A 29 -21.15 5.42 9.75
C GLU A 29 -19.82 4.66 9.90
N GLY A 30 -18.72 5.37 10.11
CA GLY A 30 -17.37 4.82 10.13
C GLY A 30 -16.72 4.76 8.74
N PHE A 31 -15.40 4.89 8.72
CA PHE A 31 -14.61 4.81 7.49
C PHE A 31 -14.30 3.37 7.09
N ARG A 32 -14.36 3.10 5.79
CA ARG A 32 -13.99 1.82 5.17
C ARG A 32 -13.00 2.06 4.05
N TYR A 33 -11.92 1.29 4.04
CA TYR A 33 -10.89 1.38 3.00
C TYR A 33 -11.04 0.24 2.00
N ARG A 34 -10.85 0.57 0.73
CA ARG A 34 -10.69 -0.40 -0.35
C ARG A 34 -9.49 0.00 -1.18
N PHE A 35 -8.70 -0.96 -1.62
CA PHE A 35 -7.57 -0.69 -2.48
C PHE A 35 -7.41 -1.79 -3.52
N ASN A 36 -6.93 -1.41 -4.70
CA ASN A 36 -6.59 -2.34 -5.78
C ASN A 36 -5.07 -2.50 -5.89
N LEU A 37 -4.57 -3.57 -6.50
CA LEU A 37 -3.15 -3.71 -6.80
C LEU A 37 -2.99 -3.93 -8.29
N VAL A 38 -2.22 -3.06 -8.94
CA VAL A 38 -1.96 -3.14 -10.37
C VAL A 38 -0.48 -3.07 -10.67
N ARG A 39 -0.05 -3.82 -11.68
CA ARG A 39 1.31 -3.76 -12.24
C ARG A 39 1.28 -2.95 -13.52
N THR A 40 1.94 -1.80 -13.53
CA THR A 40 2.04 -0.90 -14.68
C THR A 40 3.42 -1.02 -15.30
N GLN A 41 3.48 -1.45 -16.56
CA GLN A 41 4.74 -1.48 -17.29
C GLN A 41 5.10 -0.07 -17.76
N GLN A 42 6.08 0.57 -17.11
CA GLN A 42 6.45 1.97 -17.34
C GLN A 42 6.74 2.29 -18.83
N SER A 43 7.34 1.36 -19.57
CA SER A 43 7.71 1.58 -20.97
C SER A 43 6.54 1.56 -21.95
N SER A 44 5.41 0.93 -21.60
CA SER A 44 4.28 0.75 -22.52
C SER A 44 2.95 1.30 -21.99
N GLY A 45 2.92 1.76 -20.73
CA GLY A 45 1.70 2.15 -20.03
C GLY A 45 0.72 0.99 -19.82
N ARG A 46 1.09 -0.25 -20.17
CA ARG A 46 0.20 -1.41 -20.06
C ARG A 46 0.01 -1.80 -18.60
N VAL A 47 -1.25 -1.93 -18.21
CA VAL A 47 -1.66 -2.42 -16.90
C VAL A 47 -1.84 -3.94 -16.96
N SER A 48 -1.29 -4.63 -15.97
CA SER A 48 -1.40 -6.07 -15.75
C SER A 48 -1.82 -6.34 -14.31
N TYR A 49 -2.67 -7.34 -14.11
CA TYR A 49 -3.03 -7.84 -12.78
C TYR A 49 -2.18 -9.04 -12.36
N TRP A 50 -1.34 -9.55 -13.28
CA TRP A 50 -0.41 -10.64 -13.02
C TRP A 50 0.91 -10.12 -12.45
N LEU A 51 1.19 -10.52 -11.21
CA LEU A 51 2.47 -10.29 -10.54
C LEU A 51 3.50 -11.35 -10.97
N ARG A 52 4.78 -10.98 -10.92
CA ARG A 52 5.92 -11.85 -11.22
C ARG A 52 6.78 -12.00 -9.96
N PRO A 53 7.56 -13.09 -9.82
CA PRO A 53 8.46 -13.26 -8.67
C PRO A 53 9.39 -12.08 -8.41
N LYS A 54 9.88 -11.43 -9.48
CA LYS A 54 10.74 -10.23 -9.38
C LYS A 54 10.06 -9.02 -8.75
N ASP A 55 8.72 -8.97 -8.76
CA ASP A 55 7.94 -7.84 -8.26
C ASP A 55 7.77 -7.90 -6.72
N PHE A 56 8.16 -9.00 -6.05
CA PHE A 56 7.96 -9.18 -4.60
C PHE A 56 8.65 -8.12 -3.75
N HIS A 57 9.85 -7.68 -4.14
CA HIS A 57 10.54 -6.61 -3.41
C HIS A 57 9.77 -5.29 -3.48
N SER A 58 9.29 -4.94 -4.68
CA SER A 58 8.42 -3.78 -4.87
C SER A 58 7.09 -3.93 -4.16
N LEU A 59 6.53 -5.14 -4.10
CA LEU A 59 5.28 -5.45 -3.39
C LEU A 59 5.43 -5.22 -1.89
N LEU A 60 6.51 -5.68 -1.27
CA LEU A 60 6.79 -5.43 0.14
C LEU A 60 6.89 -3.93 0.42
N LYS A 61 7.65 -3.18 -0.39
CA LYS A 61 7.72 -1.71 -0.28
C LYS A 61 6.35 -1.04 -0.42
N LEU A 62 5.51 -1.53 -1.33
CA LEU A 62 4.16 -0.99 -1.50
C LEU A 62 3.28 -1.27 -0.28
N LEU A 63 3.33 -2.47 0.28
CA LEU A 63 2.58 -2.85 1.47
C LEU A 63 3.05 -2.08 2.71
N HIS A 64 4.36 -1.82 2.83
CA HIS A 64 4.92 -0.97 3.88
C HIS A 64 4.32 0.44 3.84
N VAL A 65 4.35 1.08 2.66
CA VAL A 65 3.77 2.41 2.47
C VAL A 65 2.27 2.37 2.74
N LEU A 66 1.55 1.39 2.20
CA LEU A 66 0.10 1.28 2.41
C LEU A 66 -0.27 1.11 3.89
N ALA A 67 0.45 0.29 4.64
CA ALA A 67 0.22 0.12 6.07
C ALA A 67 0.48 1.42 6.85
N SER A 68 1.56 2.12 6.53
CA SER A 68 1.92 3.41 7.14
C SER A 68 0.87 4.49 6.85
N GLU A 69 0.40 4.59 5.61
CA GLU A 69 -0.64 5.54 5.19
C GLU A 69 -1.97 5.28 5.92
N LEU A 70 -2.39 4.02 6.02
CA LEU A 70 -3.64 3.66 6.70
C LEU A 70 -3.54 3.89 8.22
N ALA A 71 -2.38 3.64 8.83
CA ALA A 71 -2.15 3.93 10.24
C ALA A 71 -2.15 5.44 10.52
N GLY A 72 -1.59 6.24 9.60
CA GLY A 72 -1.48 7.71 9.73
C GLY A 72 -2.77 8.48 9.43
N ASP A 73 -3.76 7.89 8.75
CA ASP A 73 -5.00 8.58 8.37
C ASP A 73 -5.96 8.87 9.55
N GLY A 74 -5.70 8.29 10.73
CA GLY A 74 -6.42 8.62 11.98
C GLY A 74 -7.91 8.24 12.00
N CYS A 75 -8.36 7.49 11.01
CA CYS A 75 -9.77 7.15 10.79
C CYS A 75 -10.08 5.66 10.95
N VAL A 76 -9.07 4.87 11.29
CA VAL A 76 -9.20 3.49 11.78
C VAL A 76 -9.15 3.47 13.31
N ASP A 77 -9.71 2.44 13.94
CA ASP A 77 -9.64 2.29 15.40
C ASP A 77 -8.21 2.01 15.90
N ASP A 78 -7.96 2.24 17.18
CA ASP A 78 -6.63 2.09 17.80
C ASP A 78 -6.04 0.70 17.62
N ALA A 79 -6.84 -0.36 17.73
CA ALA A 79 -6.35 -1.73 17.59
C ALA A 79 -5.91 -2.02 16.14
N THR A 80 -6.69 -1.56 15.16
CA THR A 80 -6.35 -1.64 13.74
C THR A 80 -5.09 -0.82 13.43
N ARG A 81 -5.00 0.41 13.95
CA ARG A 81 -3.82 1.28 13.80
C ARG A 81 -2.56 0.60 14.33
N ASP A 82 -2.61 0.08 15.55
CA ASP A 82 -1.46 -0.56 16.19
C ASP A 82 -1.01 -1.81 15.41
N ASN A 83 -1.94 -2.59 14.86
CA ASN A 83 -1.62 -3.71 13.98
C ASN A 83 -0.97 -3.25 12.67
N LEU A 84 -1.46 -2.17 12.05
CA LEU A 84 -0.87 -1.60 10.84
C LEU A 84 0.56 -1.11 11.08
N CYS A 85 0.83 -0.43 12.20
CA CYS A 85 2.17 -0.03 12.59
C CYS A 85 3.11 -1.25 12.71
N ARG A 86 2.70 -2.29 13.44
CA ARG A 86 3.49 -3.52 13.59
C ARG A 86 3.77 -4.22 12.25
N ILE A 87 2.80 -4.20 11.34
CA ILE A 87 2.97 -4.75 9.99
C ILE A 87 3.98 -3.91 9.22
N ALA A 88 3.90 -2.58 9.27
CA ALA A 88 4.87 -1.70 8.64
C ALA A 88 6.29 -1.99 9.16
N ASP A 89 6.48 -1.98 10.47
CA ASP A 89 7.78 -2.26 11.11
C ASP A 89 8.35 -3.63 10.69
N GLY A 90 7.50 -4.67 10.67
CA GLY A 90 7.90 -6.02 10.26
C GLY A 90 8.31 -6.11 8.79
N ILE A 91 7.63 -5.36 7.91
CA ILE A 91 7.98 -5.27 6.49
C ILE A 91 9.28 -4.49 6.31
N GLU A 92 9.46 -3.37 7.02
CA GLU A 92 10.68 -2.56 6.96
C GLU A 92 11.91 -3.38 7.34
N SER A 93 11.88 -4.08 8.48
CA SER A 93 12.96 -4.98 8.90
C SER A 93 13.26 -6.09 7.87
N THR A 94 12.22 -6.62 7.22
CA THR A 94 12.38 -7.61 6.15
C THR A 94 13.06 -6.99 4.92
N LEU A 95 12.70 -5.76 4.55
CA LEU A 95 13.29 -5.04 3.43
C LEU A 95 14.77 -4.73 3.67
N GLU A 96 15.13 -4.26 4.87
CA GLU A 96 16.52 -4.02 5.27
C GLU A 96 17.36 -5.29 5.10
N THR A 97 16.88 -6.41 5.62
CA THR A 97 17.55 -7.72 5.49
C THR A 97 17.74 -8.14 4.03
N LEU A 98 16.76 -7.86 3.16
CA LEU A 98 16.83 -8.21 1.74
C LEU A 98 17.81 -7.32 0.98
N ASP A 99 17.89 -6.04 1.34
CA ASP A 99 18.78 -5.07 0.70
C ASP A 99 20.25 -5.32 1.11
N GLU A 100 20.52 -5.67 2.36
CA GLU A 100 21.86 -6.10 2.83
C GLU A 100 22.39 -7.33 2.07
N ARG A 101 21.52 -8.32 1.82
CA ARG A 101 21.86 -9.53 1.03
C ARG A 101 22.11 -9.24 -0.45
N ARG A 102 21.60 -8.12 -0.97
CA ARG A 102 21.88 -7.66 -2.33
C ARG A 102 23.20 -6.91 -2.41
N SER A 103 23.56 -6.12 -1.41
CA SER A 103 24.82 -5.37 -1.37
C SER A 103 26.06 -6.26 -1.18
N THR A 104 25.89 -7.52 -0.79
CA THR A 104 26.96 -8.51 -0.59
C THR A 104 27.16 -9.46 -1.79
N ARG A 105 26.41 -9.27 -2.87
CA ARG A 105 26.55 -10.00 -4.16
C ARG A 105 27.04 -9.08 -5.25
#